data_AF-W2UDR7-F1
#
_entry.id   AF-W2UDR7-F1
#
_cell.length_a   1.000
_cell.length_b   1.000
_cell.length_c   1.000
_cell.angle_alpha   90.00
_cell.angle_beta   90.00
_cell.angle_gamma   90.00
#
_symmetry.space_group_name_H-M   'P 1'
#
loop_
_entity.id
_entity.type
_entity.pdbx_description
1 polymer ?
#
loop_
_entity_poly.entity_id
_entity_poly.type
_entity_poly.pdbx_seq_one_letter_code
_entity_poly.pdbx_strand_id
1 'polypeptide(L)'
;MKITFLFCFILPVLVSCGGGGSSSTPTSTGVFIDSPVINIGYRTETQNGVTNSRGEFKYYPGETVTFFIGDLEFPSVLADERVTPLDMADTDDISHPMVVNIARLLQTLDKDGDPTNGITIADAARAVAVQLDFDLPLATFERSNAVITMISNGGQDDPSSELINTVAALINLVAGVASSGGSFSDPQPITVDSLIGTWQIASPTQLDFFVLSFFADGTYVHAEVDETTDNAISGMEWGDFTYAGLGDTTATQLFDNNGDAGLSDFSGGNGPSLKILPQASGSLLFGPDDNNDGISDGAFGLTQIDSGGLLGTWTSTTTDAELLMLTFFDDTYFHGEVDRNDPALMSGMEIGTYSHDGSTGLMAVSQTFDNNGNAGFTDFVGAGAPNLFVHVSGDTLTLTMDNDGDSLIDETIEFTRQ
;
A
#
# COMPACT_ATOMS: atom_id res chain seq x y z
N MET A 1 -23.52 38.56 56.92
CA MET A 1 -22.78 38.37 58.17
C MET A 1 -21.66 37.37 57.88
N LYS A 2 -20.42 37.84 57.75
CA LYS A 2 -19.23 37.02 57.46
C LYS A 2 -18.77 36.35 58.75
N ILE A 3 -18.61 35.03 58.76
CA ILE A 3 -17.93 34.31 59.84
C ILE A 3 -16.62 33.77 59.26
N THR A 4 -15.54 34.41 59.68
CA THR A 4 -14.15 34.08 59.38
C THR A 4 -13.68 33.07 60.43
N PHE A 5 -13.32 31.86 60.02
CA PHE A 5 -12.59 30.93 60.89
C PHE A 5 -11.10 30.99 60.56
N LEU A 6 -10.37 31.60 61.49
CA LEU A 6 -8.92 31.70 61.54
C LEU A 6 -8.37 30.43 62.20
N PHE A 7 -7.78 29.51 61.44
CA PHE A 7 -7.05 28.39 62.00
C PHE A 7 -5.56 28.71 62.04
N CYS A 8 -5.08 28.99 63.25
CA CYS A 8 -3.69 29.16 63.61
C CYS A 8 -3.04 27.78 63.68
N PHE A 9 -2.11 27.46 62.77
CA PHE A 9 -1.25 26.29 62.89
C PHE A 9 0.20 26.74 63.07
N ILE A 10 0.76 26.33 64.21
CA ILE A 10 2.09 26.67 64.69
C ILE A 10 3.13 25.84 63.92
N LEU A 11 4.13 26.53 63.38
CA LEU A 11 5.33 26.01 62.72
C LEU A 11 6.25 25.30 63.74
N PRO A 12 6.73 24.07 63.49
CA PRO A 12 8.00 23.61 64.01
C PRO A 12 9.11 23.92 63.00
N VAL A 13 10.06 24.75 63.41
CA VAL A 13 11.29 25.03 62.65
C VAL A 13 12.23 23.84 62.82
N LEU A 14 12.35 23.01 61.79
CA LEU A 14 13.46 22.07 61.67
C LEU A 14 14.57 22.75 60.87
N VAL A 15 15.65 23.08 61.56
CA VAL A 15 16.93 23.45 60.95
C VAL A 15 17.55 22.16 60.42
N SER A 16 17.50 21.96 59.10
CA SER A 16 18.36 20.99 58.42
C SER A 16 19.57 21.72 57.84
N CYS A 17 20.72 21.15 58.15
CA CYS A 17 22.06 21.63 57.85
C CYS A 17 22.40 21.43 56.37
N GLY A 18 23.32 22.25 55.87
CA GLY A 18 23.77 22.28 54.49
C GLY A 18 24.21 20.94 53.90
N GLY A 19 23.83 20.76 52.64
CA GLY A 19 24.45 19.85 51.70
C GLY A 19 24.35 20.50 50.32
N GLY A 20 25.41 21.15 49.87
CA GLY A 20 25.52 21.62 48.49
C GLY A 20 25.62 20.41 47.57
N GLY A 21 24.47 19.86 47.19
CA GLY A 21 24.37 18.93 46.08
C GLY A 21 24.22 19.75 44.82
N SER A 22 25.20 19.70 43.92
CA SER A 22 24.97 20.07 42.53
C SER A 22 23.70 19.37 42.07
N SER A 23 22.68 20.12 41.70
CA SER A 23 21.48 19.60 41.06
C SER A 23 21.88 19.15 39.65
N SER A 24 22.55 18.00 39.54
CA SER A 24 22.52 17.24 38.30
C SER A 24 21.07 16.78 38.15
N THR A 25 20.36 17.34 37.17
CA THR A 25 19.17 16.67 36.63
C THR A 25 19.50 15.18 36.48
N PRO A 26 18.68 14.25 36.96
CA PRO A 26 18.94 12.83 36.75
C PRO A 26 18.74 12.49 35.27
N THR A 27 19.50 11.52 34.75
CA THR A 27 19.31 11.01 33.39
C THR A 27 17.97 10.29 33.29
N SER A 28 17.23 10.54 32.23
CA SER A 28 16.04 9.78 31.84
C SER A 28 16.44 8.49 31.13
N THR A 29 15.46 7.59 30.97
CA THR A 29 15.62 6.33 30.24
C THR A 29 14.58 6.28 29.13
N GLY A 30 15.02 6.09 27.91
CA GLY A 30 14.15 5.87 26.76
C GLY A 30 14.33 4.47 26.21
N VAL A 31 13.47 4.07 25.28
CA VAL A 31 13.58 2.79 24.55
C VAL A 31 13.55 3.07 23.05
N PHE A 32 14.44 2.44 22.28
CA PHE A 32 14.32 2.42 20.82
C PHE A 32 13.45 1.23 20.39
N ILE A 33 12.37 1.53 19.65
CA ILE A 33 11.24 0.63 19.41
C ILE A 33 10.97 0.53 17.92
N ASP A 34 11.29 -0.63 17.37
CA ASP A 34 10.46 -1.31 16.37
C ASP A 34 9.73 -2.40 17.16
N SER A 35 10.43 -3.49 17.46
CA SER A 35 10.48 -4.14 18.78
C SER A 35 11.64 -3.57 19.60
N PRO A 36 11.80 -3.88 20.91
CA PRO A 36 12.96 -3.41 21.67
C PRO A 36 14.28 -3.76 20.94
N VAL A 37 15.00 -2.74 20.46
CA VAL A 37 16.23 -2.93 19.68
C VAL A 37 17.42 -3.08 20.61
N ILE A 38 17.99 -4.27 20.69
CA ILE A 38 19.03 -4.69 21.61
C ILE A 38 20.39 -4.61 20.91
N ASN A 39 21.41 -4.22 21.68
CA ASN A 39 22.79 -4.15 21.21
C ASN A 39 22.99 -3.16 20.04
N ILE A 40 22.27 -2.04 20.00
CA ILE A 40 22.56 -0.93 19.07
C ILE A 40 23.27 0.21 19.81
N GLY A 41 24.22 0.87 19.14
CA GLY A 41 24.90 2.04 19.71
C GLY A 41 23.96 3.25 19.80
N TYR A 42 24.12 4.08 20.82
CA TYR A 42 23.46 5.39 20.89
C TYR A 42 24.42 6.47 21.39
N ARG A 43 24.19 7.70 20.96
CA ARG A 43 24.93 8.90 21.37
C ARG A 43 23.97 10.08 21.50
N THR A 44 24.04 10.77 22.63
CA THR A 44 23.47 12.12 22.83
C THR A 44 24.60 13.12 23.01
N GLU A 45 24.28 14.39 23.26
CA GLU A 45 25.26 15.42 23.56
C GLU A 45 26.11 15.08 24.79
N THR A 46 25.58 14.32 25.74
CA THR A 46 26.28 13.99 27.00
C THR A 46 26.35 12.50 27.33
N GLN A 47 25.49 11.67 26.73
CA GLN A 47 25.42 10.23 26.97
C GLN A 47 25.90 9.45 25.75
N ASN A 48 26.47 8.27 25.97
CA ASN A 48 26.74 7.30 24.91
C ASN A 48 26.76 5.90 25.51
N GLY A 49 26.45 4.91 24.68
CA GLY A 49 26.47 3.53 25.10
C GLY A 49 25.84 2.61 24.06
N VAL A 50 25.35 1.49 24.55
CA VAL A 50 24.64 0.48 23.77
C VAL A 50 23.31 0.19 24.47
N THR A 51 22.24 -0.03 23.70
CA THR A 51 20.94 -0.42 24.24
C THR A 51 21.02 -1.77 24.94
N ASN A 52 20.31 -1.91 26.07
CA ASN A 52 20.31 -3.15 26.83
C ASN A 52 19.28 -4.16 26.29
N SER A 53 19.07 -5.27 27.00
CA SER A 53 18.11 -6.33 26.63
C SER A 53 16.64 -5.90 26.63
N ARG A 54 16.34 -4.66 27.01
CA ARG A 54 15.02 -4.04 26.93
C ARG A 54 14.97 -2.89 25.93
N GLY A 55 16.00 -2.74 25.09
CA GLY A 55 16.15 -1.63 24.15
C GLY A 55 16.43 -0.28 24.79
N GLU A 56 16.78 -0.23 26.09
CA GLU A 56 16.85 1.03 26.82
C GLU A 56 18.15 1.82 26.56
N PHE A 57 18.02 3.14 26.43
CA PHE A 57 19.13 4.10 26.36
C PHE A 57 18.98 5.21 27.41
N LYS A 58 20.07 5.94 27.70
CA LYS A 58 20.08 7.06 28.67
C LYS A 58 20.21 8.40 27.95
N TYR A 59 19.50 9.40 28.43
CA TYR A 59 19.54 10.76 27.88
C TYR A 59 19.18 11.79 28.97
N TYR A 60 19.48 13.07 28.73
CA TYR A 60 18.83 14.17 29.45
C TYR A 60 17.70 14.78 28.63
N PRO A 61 16.56 15.16 29.24
CA PRO A 61 15.47 15.79 28.52
C PRO A 61 15.92 17.02 27.71
N GLY A 62 15.53 17.07 26.43
CA GLY A 62 15.90 18.13 25.49
C GLY A 62 17.16 17.86 24.67
N GLU A 63 17.87 16.76 24.94
CA GLU A 63 18.95 16.25 24.10
C GLU A 63 18.43 15.57 22.83
N THR A 64 19.27 15.49 21.81
CA THR A 64 19.03 14.63 20.65
C THR A 64 19.73 13.29 20.84
N VAL A 65 19.19 12.24 20.22
CA VAL A 65 19.81 10.92 20.19
C VAL A 65 20.05 10.48 18.76
N THR A 66 21.23 9.92 18.50
CA THR A 66 21.58 9.23 17.27
C THR A 66 21.85 7.77 17.61
N PHE A 67 21.07 6.86 17.02
CA PHE A 67 21.34 5.43 17.07
C PHE A 67 22.28 5.02 15.95
N PHE A 68 23.08 3.99 16.14
CA PHE A 68 24.03 3.52 15.14
C PHE A 68 24.43 2.05 15.29
N ILE A 69 24.72 1.40 14.16
CA ILE A 69 25.33 0.07 14.07
C ILE A 69 26.69 0.24 13.40
N GLY A 70 27.79 0.17 14.14
CA GLY A 70 29.12 0.42 13.55
C GLY A 70 29.18 1.81 12.92
N ASP A 71 29.48 1.87 11.61
CA ASP A 71 29.55 3.11 10.82
C ASP A 71 28.19 3.54 10.23
N LEU A 72 27.12 2.75 10.37
CA LEU A 72 25.76 3.13 9.98
C LEU A 72 25.13 3.99 11.08
N GLU A 73 24.93 5.29 10.81
CA GLU A 73 24.13 6.18 11.67
C GLU A 73 22.69 6.29 11.16
N PHE A 74 21.73 6.14 12.07
CA PHE A 74 20.32 6.44 11.82
C PHE A 74 20.07 7.95 11.96
N PRO A 75 18.98 8.48 11.37
CA PRO A 75 18.59 9.88 11.57
C PRO A 75 18.53 10.26 13.05
N SER A 76 19.02 11.46 13.37
CA SER A 76 19.00 11.99 14.74
C SER A 76 17.63 12.56 15.07
N VAL A 77 17.16 12.28 16.29
CA VAL A 77 15.83 12.70 16.75
C VAL A 77 15.90 13.27 18.16
N LEU A 78 14.83 13.93 18.60
CA LEU A 78 14.70 14.32 20.00
C LEU A 78 14.68 13.07 20.89
N ALA A 79 15.52 13.03 21.91
CA ALA A 79 15.52 11.94 22.87
C ALA A 79 14.29 12.02 23.77
N ASP A 80 13.51 10.94 23.79
CA ASP A 80 12.30 10.82 24.61
C ASP A 80 12.21 9.43 25.26
N GLU A 81 11.17 9.20 26.08
CA GLU A 81 10.87 7.89 26.70
C GLU A 81 10.72 6.78 25.65
N ARG A 82 10.40 7.14 24.41
CA ARG A 82 10.27 6.26 23.24
C ARG A 82 10.87 6.94 22.03
N VAL A 83 11.59 6.17 21.24
CA VAL A 83 12.02 6.56 19.90
C VAL A 83 11.68 5.40 18.98
N THR A 84 11.19 5.70 17.79
CA THR A 84 10.75 4.75 16.77
C THR A 84 11.30 5.17 15.40
N PRO A 85 11.24 4.29 14.39
CA PRO A 85 11.49 4.68 13.00
C PRO A 85 10.60 5.83 12.50
N LEU A 86 9.39 6.00 13.04
CA LEU A 86 8.49 7.13 12.74
C LEU A 86 9.09 8.46 13.18
N ASP A 87 9.63 8.51 14.41
CA ASP A 87 10.31 9.69 14.94
C ASP A 87 11.53 10.07 14.10
N MET A 88 12.26 9.06 13.59
CA MET A 88 13.42 9.25 12.71
C MET A 88 13.07 9.86 11.35
N ALA A 89 11.89 9.52 10.84
CA ALA A 89 11.35 10.05 9.60
C ALA A 89 10.50 11.33 9.78
N ASP A 90 10.30 11.79 11.02
CA ASP A 90 9.44 12.93 11.36
C ASP A 90 8.04 12.82 10.72
N THR A 91 7.41 11.64 10.85
CA THR A 91 6.13 11.32 10.23
C THR A 91 5.29 10.37 11.07
N ASP A 92 3.97 10.45 10.93
CA ASP A 92 3.02 9.47 11.47
C ASP A 92 2.67 8.37 10.43
N ASP A 93 3.17 8.50 9.20
CA ASP A 93 2.93 7.56 8.11
C ASP A 93 3.85 6.32 8.23
N ILE A 94 3.27 5.20 8.65
CA ILE A 94 3.98 3.92 8.76
C ILE A 94 4.50 3.41 7.41
N SER A 95 3.93 3.84 6.28
CA SER A 95 4.37 3.40 4.95
C SER A 95 5.43 4.32 4.34
N HIS A 96 5.86 5.37 5.06
CA HIS A 96 6.92 6.26 4.59
C HIS A 96 8.20 5.46 4.29
N PRO A 97 8.87 5.67 3.13
CA PRO A 97 10.01 4.84 2.70
C PRO A 97 11.12 4.70 3.75
N MET A 98 11.48 5.79 4.44
CA MET A 98 12.46 5.76 5.52
C MET A 98 12.02 4.84 6.68
N VAL A 99 10.76 4.90 7.09
CA VAL A 99 10.20 4.08 8.19
C VAL A 99 10.32 2.61 7.82
N VAL A 100 9.85 2.26 6.61
CA VAL A 100 9.90 0.90 6.08
C VAL A 100 11.33 0.40 5.93
N ASN A 101 12.24 1.19 5.35
CA ASN A 101 13.62 0.79 5.13
C ASN A 101 14.37 0.56 6.45
N ILE A 102 14.14 1.41 7.46
CA ILE A 102 14.70 1.24 8.81
C ILE A 102 14.15 -0.05 9.45
N ALA A 103 12.83 -0.24 9.45
CA ALA A 103 12.18 -1.41 10.05
C ALA A 103 12.64 -2.72 9.39
N ARG A 104 12.61 -2.77 8.05
CA ARG A 104 13.09 -3.93 7.28
C ARG A 104 14.54 -4.24 7.60
N LEU A 105 15.42 -3.24 7.66
CA LEU A 105 16.84 -3.46 7.98
C LEU A 105 17.02 -4.02 9.39
N LEU A 106 16.40 -3.40 10.39
CA LEU A 106 16.54 -3.80 11.80
C LEU A 106 16.07 -5.24 12.00
N GLN A 107 14.89 -5.59 11.50
CA GLN A 107 14.30 -6.92 11.64
C GLN A 107 15.06 -7.98 10.84
N THR A 108 15.60 -7.64 9.67
CA THR A 108 16.45 -8.58 8.90
C THR A 108 17.77 -8.85 9.61
N LEU A 109 18.31 -7.88 10.35
CA LEU A 109 19.54 -8.02 11.13
C LEU A 109 19.31 -8.66 12.51
N ASP A 110 18.07 -9.00 12.84
CA ASP A 110 17.74 -9.69 14.07
C ASP A 110 18.44 -11.05 14.11
N LYS A 111 19.06 -11.35 15.24
CA LYS A 111 19.98 -12.48 15.35
C LYS A 111 19.27 -13.80 15.17
N ASP A 112 18.12 -14.00 15.80
CA ASP A 112 17.34 -15.24 15.72
C ASP A 112 16.22 -15.16 14.66
N GLY A 113 16.09 -14.02 13.98
CA GLY A 113 15.07 -13.79 12.95
C GLY A 113 13.64 -13.69 13.48
N ASP A 114 13.44 -13.58 14.81
CA ASP A 114 12.13 -13.48 15.45
C ASP A 114 11.95 -12.12 16.16
N PRO A 115 11.52 -11.07 15.42
CA PRO A 115 11.39 -9.73 15.97
C PRO A 115 10.29 -9.63 17.05
N THR A 116 9.45 -10.66 17.25
CA THR A 116 8.40 -10.63 18.28
C THR A 116 8.95 -10.76 19.70
N ASN A 117 10.18 -11.25 19.84
CA ASN A 117 10.85 -11.46 21.12
C ASN A 117 11.90 -10.36 21.46
N GLY A 118 12.04 -9.37 20.58
CA GLY A 118 13.07 -8.32 20.60
C GLY A 118 13.87 -8.35 19.30
N ILE A 119 14.63 -7.30 19.00
CA ILE A 119 15.52 -7.28 17.84
C ILE A 119 16.96 -7.23 18.34
N THR A 120 17.69 -8.33 18.26
CA THR A 120 19.07 -8.41 18.73
C THR A 120 20.05 -8.23 17.58
N ILE A 121 20.70 -7.06 17.53
CA ILE A 121 21.74 -6.80 16.53
C ILE A 121 23.03 -7.52 16.93
N ALA A 122 23.49 -8.46 16.12
CA ALA A 122 24.75 -9.17 16.37
C ALA A 122 25.98 -8.27 16.19
N ASP A 123 27.07 -8.54 16.93
CA ASP A 123 28.30 -7.73 16.85
C ASP A 123 28.96 -7.74 15.46
N ALA A 124 28.72 -8.80 14.67
CA ALA A 124 29.22 -8.90 13.30
C ALA A 124 28.62 -7.80 12.40
N ALA A 125 27.34 -7.44 12.59
CA ALA A 125 26.70 -6.35 11.85
C ALA A 125 27.46 -5.03 11.99
N ARG A 126 28.04 -4.74 13.17
CA ARG A 126 28.84 -3.53 13.40
C ARG A 126 30.12 -3.49 12.56
N ALA A 127 30.70 -4.64 12.26
CA ALA A 127 31.97 -4.74 11.53
C ALA A 127 31.77 -4.58 10.01
N VAL A 128 30.56 -4.86 9.51
CA VAL A 128 30.21 -4.77 8.08
C VAL A 128 29.31 -3.58 7.75
N ALA A 129 28.85 -2.87 8.77
CA ALA A 129 27.99 -1.71 8.60
C ALA A 129 28.67 -0.61 7.80
N VAL A 130 27.89 -0.01 6.91
CA VAL A 130 28.24 1.16 6.12
C VAL A 130 27.07 2.12 6.16
N GLN A 131 27.30 3.41 5.93
CA GLN A 131 26.20 4.37 5.86
C GLN A 131 25.23 4.00 4.72
N LEU A 132 23.94 3.99 5.05
CA LEU A 132 22.84 3.75 4.12
C LEU A 132 22.01 5.04 3.97
N ASP A 133 21.37 5.16 2.82
CA ASP A 133 20.40 6.22 2.53
C ASP A 133 18.99 5.64 2.65
N PHE A 134 18.31 5.93 3.76
CA PHE A 134 16.98 5.39 4.05
C PHE A 134 15.86 6.10 3.29
N ASP A 135 16.14 7.26 2.68
CA ASP A 135 15.16 8.02 1.88
C ASP A 135 14.98 7.46 0.46
N LEU A 136 15.80 6.47 0.07
CA LEU A 136 15.67 5.81 -1.21
C LEU A 136 14.31 5.10 -1.34
N PRO A 137 13.71 5.07 -2.55
CA PRO A 137 12.56 4.21 -2.82
C PRO A 137 12.85 2.75 -2.44
N LEU A 138 11.85 2.04 -1.89
CA LEU A 138 12.03 0.67 -1.34
C LEU A 138 12.77 -0.27 -2.30
N ALA A 139 12.32 -0.28 -3.57
CA ALA A 139 12.91 -1.08 -4.64
C ALA A 139 14.38 -0.76 -4.95
N THR A 140 14.81 0.48 -4.72
CA THR A 140 16.19 0.92 -4.90
C THR A 140 17.02 0.57 -3.66
N PHE A 141 16.45 0.75 -2.47
CA PHE A 141 17.10 0.44 -1.20
C PHE A 141 17.44 -1.05 -1.10
N GLU A 142 16.49 -1.95 -1.37
CA GLU A 142 16.68 -3.40 -1.26
C GLU A 142 17.72 -3.96 -2.26
N ARG A 143 17.84 -3.34 -3.45
CA ARG A 143 18.81 -3.73 -4.48
C ARG A 143 20.20 -3.13 -4.25
N SER A 144 20.37 -2.32 -3.21
CA SER A 144 21.66 -1.71 -2.89
C SER A 144 22.67 -2.77 -2.47
N ASN A 145 23.83 -2.80 -3.14
CA ASN A 145 24.94 -3.68 -2.75
C ASN A 145 25.37 -3.48 -1.30
N ALA A 146 25.25 -2.26 -0.77
CA ALA A 146 25.55 -1.95 0.63
C ALA A 146 24.58 -2.65 1.59
N VAL A 147 23.28 -2.60 1.29
CA VAL A 147 22.24 -3.29 2.05
C VAL A 147 22.47 -4.80 2.00
N ILE A 148 22.60 -5.37 0.81
CA ILE A 148 22.81 -6.81 0.60
C ILE A 148 24.07 -7.29 1.36
N THR A 149 25.17 -6.56 1.28
CA THR A 149 26.40 -6.91 2.01
C THR A 149 26.20 -6.90 3.52
N MET A 150 25.47 -5.91 4.04
CA MET A 150 25.22 -5.76 5.47
C MET A 150 24.35 -6.90 6.00
N ILE A 151 23.24 -7.24 5.32
CA ILE A 151 22.32 -8.28 5.77
C ILE A 151 22.88 -9.70 5.59
N SER A 152 23.72 -9.95 4.57
CA SER A 152 24.33 -11.27 4.39
C SER A 152 25.49 -11.56 5.33
N ASN A 153 26.04 -10.53 5.99
CA ASN A 153 27.16 -10.66 6.91
C ASN A 153 26.85 -10.10 8.31
N GLY A 154 25.56 -9.89 8.61
CA GLY A 154 25.09 -9.28 9.86
C GLY A 154 25.33 -10.13 11.10
N GLY A 155 25.53 -11.44 10.92
CA GLY A 155 25.74 -12.38 12.02
C GLY A 155 24.46 -12.93 12.63
N GLN A 156 23.38 -12.93 11.84
CA GLN A 156 22.17 -13.70 12.12
C GLN A 156 22.50 -15.19 12.20
N ASP A 157 21.72 -15.93 12.98
CA ASP A 157 21.84 -17.39 13.14
C ASP A 157 21.51 -18.09 11.80
N ASP A 158 20.56 -17.54 11.05
CA ASP A 158 20.24 -17.89 9.66
C ASP A 158 20.56 -16.70 8.73
N PRO A 159 21.59 -16.79 7.88
CA PRO A 159 21.98 -15.70 6.98
C PRO A 159 20.87 -15.35 5.96
N SER A 160 20.59 -14.06 5.80
CA SER A 160 19.65 -13.57 4.77
C SER A 160 20.36 -12.96 3.56
N SER A 161 19.83 -13.23 2.36
CA SER A 161 20.24 -12.57 1.11
C SER A 161 19.33 -11.40 0.73
N GLU A 162 18.23 -11.20 1.45
CA GLU A 162 17.22 -10.18 1.15
C GLU A 162 16.62 -9.58 2.43
N LEU A 163 16.06 -8.39 2.31
CA LEU A 163 15.37 -7.76 3.41
C LEU A 163 14.04 -8.47 3.66
N ILE A 164 13.69 -8.65 4.94
CA ILE A 164 12.34 -9.09 5.34
C ILE A 164 11.28 -8.26 4.60
N ASN A 165 10.18 -8.92 4.26
CA ASN A 165 9.07 -8.31 3.55
C ASN A 165 8.58 -7.02 4.21
N THR A 166 8.24 -6.02 3.40
CA THR A 166 7.70 -4.72 3.86
C THR A 166 6.52 -4.90 4.81
N VAL A 167 5.57 -5.76 4.48
CA VAL A 167 4.38 -5.99 5.30
C VAL A 167 4.78 -6.61 6.63
N ALA A 168 5.55 -7.70 6.63
CA ALA A 168 6.02 -8.34 7.86
C ALA A 168 6.76 -7.34 8.76
N ALA A 169 7.61 -6.50 8.18
CA ALA A 169 8.29 -5.42 8.90
C ALA A 169 7.30 -4.46 9.56
N LEU A 170 6.28 -4.02 8.83
CA LEU A 170 5.26 -3.12 9.34
C LEU A 170 4.36 -3.76 10.41
N ILE A 171 4.04 -5.06 10.31
CA ILE A 171 3.29 -5.77 11.36
C ILE A 171 4.03 -5.67 12.68
N ASN A 172 5.33 -5.99 12.68
CA ASN A 172 6.13 -6.01 13.90
C ASN A 172 6.35 -4.61 14.47
N LEU A 173 6.60 -3.62 13.61
CA LEU A 173 6.71 -2.22 14.01
C LEU A 173 5.41 -1.74 14.69
N VAL A 174 4.26 -2.05 14.08
CA VAL A 174 2.96 -1.70 14.65
C VAL A 174 2.74 -2.36 16.01
N ALA A 175 3.05 -3.65 16.11
CA ALA A 175 2.92 -4.40 17.36
C ALA A 175 3.84 -3.86 18.48
N GLY A 176 5.08 -3.50 18.18
CA GLY A 176 6.02 -3.01 19.19
C GLY A 176 5.73 -1.57 19.66
N VAL A 177 5.28 -0.69 18.77
CA VAL A 177 4.78 0.64 19.16
C VAL A 177 3.50 0.54 20.00
N ALA A 178 2.56 -0.33 19.63
CA ALA A 178 1.33 -0.55 20.38
C ALA A 178 1.59 -1.17 21.77
N SER A 179 2.43 -2.21 21.85
CA SER A 179 2.74 -2.91 23.10
C SER A 179 3.50 -2.04 24.10
N SER A 180 4.25 -1.07 23.59
CA SER A 180 4.90 -0.11 24.45
C SER A 180 3.87 0.92 24.97
N GLY A 181 2.77 1.22 24.27
CA GLY A 181 1.78 2.22 24.71
C GLY A 181 1.83 3.52 23.91
N GLY A 182 2.46 3.50 22.72
CA GLY A 182 2.25 4.52 21.71
C GLY A 182 0.84 4.40 21.16
N SER A 183 0.16 5.52 21.00
CA SER A 183 -1.03 5.59 20.16
C SER A 183 -0.54 5.99 18.79
N PHE A 184 -0.79 5.16 17.78
CA PHE A 184 -0.86 5.69 16.42
C PHE A 184 -1.93 6.79 16.42
N SER A 185 -1.76 7.86 15.65
CA SER A 185 -2.95 8.48 15.04
C SER A 185 -3.63 7.32 14.35
N ASP A 186 -4.78 6.88 14.87
CA ASP A 186 -5.48 5.66 14.47
C ASP A 186 -5.22 5.45 12.98
N PRO A 187 -4.38 4.46 12.58
CA PRO A 187 -4.14 4.23 11.16
C PRO A 187 -5.55 4.15 10.62
N GLN A 188 -5.91 5.05 9.70
CA GLN A 188 -7.27 5.05 9.15
C GLN A 188 -7.56 3.59 8.89
N PRO A 189 -8.55 2.98 9.59
CA PRO A 189 -8.68 1.54 9.60
C PRO A 189 -8.65 1.16 8.14
N ILE A 190 -7.72 0.28 7.76
CA ILE A 190 -7.60 -0.10 6.37
C ILE A 190 -8.86 -0.91 6.09
N THR A 191 -9.92 -0.21 5.70
CA THR A 191 -11.22 -0.79 5.42
C THR A 191 -11.25 -1.17 3.96
N VAL A 192 -12.09 -2.14 3.63
CA VAL A 192 -12.39 -2.47 2.23
C VAL A 192 -12.75 -1.22 1.42
N ASP A 193 -13.32 -0.19 2.07
CA ASP A 193 -13.67 1.09 1.44
C ASP A 193 -12.47 1.81 0.82
N SER A 194 -11.27 1.62 1.38
CA SER A 194 -10.03 2.22 0.83
C SER A 194 -9.52 1.52 -0.43
N LEU A 195 -10.01 0.31 -0.72
CA LEU A 195 -9.72 -0.39 -1.97
C LEU A 195 -10.74 -0.01 -3.06
N ILE A 196 -11.95 0.43 -2.70
CA ILE A 196 -13.04 0.65 -3.65
C ILE A 196 -12.65 1.73 -4.66
N GLY A 197 -12.73 1.37 -5.92
CA GLY A 197 -12.33 2.21 -7.05
C GLY A 197 -11.62 1.40 -8.12
N THR A 198 -11.15 2.12 -9.15
CA THR A 198 -10.38 1.55 -10.25
C THR A 198 -8.96 2.08 -10.24
N TRP A 199 -8.03 1.16 -10.39
CA TRP A 199 -6.61 1.35 -10.16
C TRP A 199 -5.82 0.96 -11.41
N GLN A 200 -4.83 1.77 -11.76
CA GLN A 200 -3.87 1.52 -12.82
C GLN A 200 -2.44 1.54 -12.24
N ILE A 201 -1.46 1.00 -12.96
CA ILE A 201 -0.08 0.98 -12.45
C ILE A 201 0.53 2.39 -12.43
N ALA A 202 1.19 2.74 -11.33
CA ALA A 202 1.71 4.09 -11.07
C ALA A 202 2.96 4.47 -11.89
N SER A 203 3.56 3.53 -12.64
CA SER A 203 4.81 3.72 -13.39
C SER A 203 4.88 2.73 -14.55
N PRO A 204 5.55 3.08 -15.67
CA PRO A 204 5.44 2.32 -16.91
C PRO A 204 5.89 0.87 -16.71
N THR A 205 5.00 -0.06 -17.06
CA THR A 205 5.29 -1.49 -17.10
C THR A 205 5.59 -1.93 -18.52
N GLN A 206 5.90 -3.22 -18.69
CA GLN A 206 5.91 -3.85 -20.00
C GLN A 206 4.49 -4.11 -20.54
N LEU A 207 3.46 -3.98 -19.69
CA LEU A 207 2.08 -4.16 -20.09
C LEU A 207 1.61 -2.93 -20.86
N ASP A 208 0.88 -3.17 -21.95
CA ASP A 208 0.19 -2.14 -22.72
C ASP A 208 -1.06 -1.65 -21.98
N PHE A 209 -1.66 -2.50 -21.13
CA PHE A 209 -2.80 -2.15 -20.30
C PHE A 209 -2.81 -2.95 -18.99
N PHE A 210 -3.21 -2.31 -17.90
CA PHE A 210 -3.51 -2.94 -16.61
C PHE A 210 -4.59 -2.14 -15.92
N VAL A 211 -5.64 -2.82 -15.47
CA VAL A 211 -6.68 -2.23 -14.62
C VAL A 211 -7.09 -3.22 -13.55
N LEU A 212 -7.23 -2.73 -12.32
CA LEU A 212 -7.79 -3.48 -11.20
C LEU A 212 -8.88 -2.65 -10.56
N SER A 213 -10.12 -3.15 -10.59
CA SER A 213 -11.30 -2.48 -10.04
C SER A 213 -11.86 -3.27 -8.88
N PHE A 214 -12.08 -2.63 -7.73
CA PHE A 214 -12.75 -3.22 -6.57
C PHE A 214 -14.09 -2.54 -6.33
N PHE A 215 -15.17 -3.31 -6.26
CA PHE A 215 -16.53 -2.81 -6.12
C PHE A 215 -17.06 -2.97 -4.70
N ALA A 216 -17.94 -2.06 -4.29
CA ALA A 216 -18.50 -2.01 -2.94
C ALA A 216 -19.35 -3.25 -2.58
N ASP A 217 -19.76 -4.03 -3.58
CA ASP A 217 -20.49 -5.29 -3.39
C ASP A 217 -19.57 -6.49 -3.07
N GLY A 218 -18.26 -6.29 -3.05
CA GLY A 218 -17.27 -7.33 -2.78
C GLY A 218 -16.76 -8.05 -4.03
N THR A 219 -17.09 -7.57 -5.23
CA THR A 219 -16.52 -8.09 -6.47
C THR A 219 -15.31 -7.28 -6.94
N TYR A 220 -14.49 -7.88 -7.80
CA TYR A 220 -13.37 -7.20 -8.46
C TYR A 220 -13.27 -7.59 -9.93
N VAL A 221 -12.71 -6.70 -10.74
CA VAL A 221 -12.29 -6.98 -12.12
C VAL A 221 -10.81 -6.68 -12.26
N HIS A 222 -10.05 -7.66 -12.74
CA HIS A 222 -8.67 -7.47 -13.18
C HIS A 222 -8.62 -7.68 -14.69
N ALA A 223 -7.99 -6.75 -15.42
CA ALA A 223 -7.73 -6.94 -16.85
C ALA A 223 -6.36 -6.40 -17.24
N GLU A 224 -5.67 -7.14 -18.10
CA GLU A 224 -4.33 -6.80 -18.58
C GLU A 224 -4.17 -7.11 -20.07
N VAL A 225 -3.33 -6.31 -20.74
CA VAL A 225 -2.90 -6.55 -22.11
C VAL A 225 -1.40 -6.39 -22.20
N ASP A 226 -0.76 -7.35 -22.85
CA ASP A 226 0.64 -7.27 -23.28
C ASP A 226 0.72 -7.83 -24.70
N GLU A 227 0.99 -6.96 -25.67
CA GLU A 227 1.18 -7.31 -27.09
C GLU A 227 2.67 -7.45 -27.44
N THR A 228 3.57 -7.28 -26.47
CA THR A 228 5.02 -7.20 -26.70
C THR A 228 5.71 -8.57 -26.74
N THR A 229 5.05 -9.64 -26.29
CA THR A 229 5.58 -11.00 -26.33
C THR A 229 4.61 -12.00 -26.96
N ASP A 230 5.11 -12.91 -27.80
CA ASP A 230 4.32 -13.94 -28.51
C ASP A 230 3.57 -14.92 -27.57
N ASN A 231 3.81 -14.85 -26.25
CA ASN A 231 3.20 -15.70 -25.22
C ASN A 231 2.54 -14.88 -24.09
N ALA A 232 2.42 -13.56 -24.24
CA ALA A 232 1.71 -12.75 -23.26
C ALA A 232 0.22 -13.11 -23.26
N ILE A 233 -0.34 -13.27 -22.08
CA ILE A 233 -1.69 -13.79 -21.90
C ILE A 233 -2.56 -12.61 -21.49
N SER A 234 -3.01 -11.87 -22.49
CA SER A 234 -3.95 -10.76 -22.31
C SER A 234 -5.32 -11.30 -21.95
N GLY A 235 -6.00 -10.69 -20.98
CA GLY A 235 -7.31 -11.16 -20.55
C GLY A 235 -7.88 -10.44 -19.35
N MET A 236 -9.03 -10.92 -18.91
CA MET A 236 -9.82 -10.36 -17.84
C MET A 236 -10.35 -11.47 -16.95
N GLU A 237 -10.24 -11.25 -15.64
CA GLU A 237 -10.89 -12.03 -14.61
C GLU A 237 -11.88 -11.14 -13.83
N TRP A 238 -13.04 -11.71 -13.53
CA TRP A 238 -14.04 -11.14 -12.63
C TRP A 238 -14.31 -12.13 -11.51
N GLY A 239 -14.40 -11.65 -10.28
CA GLY A 239 -14.56 -12.52 -9.12
C GLY A 239 -15.03 -11.81 -7.86
N ASP A 240 -15.14 -12.59 -6.79
CA ASP A 240 -15.31 -12.07 -5.43
C ASP A 240 -13.94 -11.88 -4.79
N PHE A 241 -13.78 -10.85 -3.96
CA PHE A 241 -12.59 -10.68 -3.13
C PHE A 241 -12.95 -10.61 -1.65
N THR A 242 -12.02 -11.04 -0.81
CA THR A 242 -12.06 -10.73 0.62
C THR A 242 -10.81 -9.99 1.00
N TYR A 243 -10.97 -9.04 1.92
CA TYR A 243 -9.91 -8.20 2.41
C TYR A 243 -9.91 -8.25 3.94
N ALA A 244 -8.78 -8.66 4.53
CA ALA A 244 -8.68 -8.88 5.97
C ALA A 244 -7.36 -8.37 6.54
N GLY A 245 -7.40 -8.01 7.82
CA GLY A 245 -6.19 -7.72 8.59
C GLY A 245 -5.33 -6.62 7.98
N LEU A 246 -4.08 -6.96 7.66
CA LEU A 246 -3.04 -6.03 7.23
C LEU A 246 -2.76 -6.17 5.73
N GLY A 247 -3.83 -6.09 4.92
CA GLY A 247 -3.71 -6.18 3.46
C GLY A 247 -4.04 -7.53 2.86
N ASP A 248 -4.28 -8.57 3.67
CA ASP A 248 -4.47 -9.93 3.19
C ASP A 248 -5.70 -9.97 2.28
N THR A 249 -5.45 -10.21 1.01
CA THR A 249 -6.47 -10.20 -0.05
C THR A 249 -6.56 -11.60 -0.61
N THR A 250 -7.77 -12.16 -0.61
CA THR A 250 -8.03 -13.43 -1.29
C THR A 250 -9.07 -13.24 -2.37
N ALA A 251 -8.94 -13.93 -3.50
CA ALA A 251 -9.92 -13.86 -4.57
C ALA A 251 -10.58 -15.22 -4.83
N THR A 252 -11.82 -15.18 -5.30
CA THR A 252 -12.53 -16.32 -5.87
C THR A 252 -13.02 -15.94 -7.25
N GLN A 253 -12.56 -16.67 -8.25
CA GLN A 253 -12.91 -16.48 -9.64
C GLN A 253 -14.39 -16.77 -9.91
N LEU A 254 -15.05 -15.87 -10.64
CA LEU A 254 -16.40 -16.03 -11.19
C LEU A 254 -16.41 -16.13 -12.72
N PHE A 255 -15.41 -15.54 -13.38
CA PHE A 255 -15.14 -15.58 -14.81
C PHE A 255 -13.65 -15.33 -15.04
N ASP A 256 -13.05 -16.06 -15.97
CA ASP A 256 -11.69 -15.82 -16.50
C ASP A 256 -11.68 -16.30 -17.95
N ASN A 257 -11.21 -15.45 -18.84
CA ASN A 257 -11.24 -15.72 -20.28
C ASN A 257 -9.93 -16.24 -20.84
N ASN A 258 -8.83 -16.22 -20.08
CA ASN A 258 -7.53 -16.63 -20.59
C ASN A 258 -6.83 -17.67 -19.71
N GLY A 259 -7.22 -17.81 -18.44
CA GLY A 259 -6.66 -18.80 -17.51
C GLY A 259 -5.42 -18.33 -16.75
N ASP A 260 -5.00 -17.07 -16.93
CA ASP A 260 -3.75 -16.56 -16.37
C ASP A 260 -3.88 -15.13 -15.79
N ALA A 261 -4.63 -14.24 -16.44
CA ALA A 261 -4.82 -12.87 -15.95
C ALA A 261 -5.80 -12.87 -14.77
N GLY A 262 -5.38 -12.45 -13.59
CA GLY A 262 -6.29 -12.46 -12.46
C GLY A 262 -5.64 -12.39 -11.09
N LEU A 263 -6.48 -12.58 -10.07
CA LEU A 263 -6.11 -12.74 -8.67
C LEU A 263 -6.43 -14.16 -8.16
N SER A 264 -6.97 -15.06 -8.99
CA SER A 264 -7.44 -16.39 -8.58
C SER A 264 -6.37 -17.32 -8.01
N ASP A 265 -5.09 -17.10 -8.33
CA ASP A 265 -3.96 -17.77 -7.68
C ASP A 265 -3.92 -17.49 -6.16
N PHE A 266 -4.42 -16.34 -5.74
CA PHE A 266 -4.50 -15.90 -4.34
C PHE A 266 -5.81 -16.32 -3.68
N SER A 267 -6.18 -17.59 -3.80
CA SER A 267 -7.42 -18.16 -3.23
C SER A 267 -7.37 -18.41 -1.71
N GLY A 268 -6.20 -18.19 -1.09
CA GLY A 268 -5.94 -18.40 0.33
C GLY A 268 -5.41 -19.81 0.67
N GLY A 269 -5.13 -20.04 1.96
CA GLY A 269 -4.55 -21.31 2.44
C GLY A 269 -3.03 -21.31 2.46
N ASN A 270 -2.40 -22.43 2.09
CA ASN A 270 -0.93 -22.56 2.06
C ASN A 270 -0.32 -22.27 0.67
N GLY A 271 -1.15 -21.84 -0.31
CA GLY A 271 -0.69 -21.44 -1.65
C GLY A 271 -0.25 -19.96 -1.69
N PRO A 272 -0.12 -19.38 -2.89
CA PRO A 272 0.22 -17.97 -3.08
C PRO A 272 -0.60 -17.04 -2.17
N SER A 273 0.04 -15.96 -1.70
CA SER A 273 -0.61 -14.94 -0.88
C SER A 273 -0.52 -13.56 -1.55
N LEU A 274 -1.53 -12.73 -1.32
CA LEU A 274 -1.57 -11.37 -1.85
C LEU A 274 -1.83 -10.38 -0.73
N LYS A 275 -1.01 -9.33 -0.69
CA LYS A 275 -1.20 -8.19 0.19
C LYS A 275 -1.40 -6.92 -0.63
N ILE A 276 -2.54 -6.27 -0.44
CA ILE A 276 -2.83 -4.95 -1.02
C ILE A 276 -2.86 -3.94 0.12
N LEU A 277 -1.97 -2.94 0.05
CA LEU A 277 -1.81 -1.96 1.12
C LEU A 277 -2.09 -0.54 0.62
N PRO A 278 -3.17 0.10 1.07
CA PRO A 278 -3.39 1.53 0.88
C PRO A 278 -2.26 2.35 1.48
N GLN A 279 -1.85 3.38 0.75
CA GLN A 279 -0.77 4.31 1.09
C GLN A 279 -1.38 5.65 1.51
N ALA A 280 -0.69 6.41 2.36
CA ALA A 280 -1.13 7.75 2.74
C ALA A 280 -1.30 8.72 1.55
N SER A 281 -0.62 8.44 0.42
CA SER A 281 -0.78 9.16 -0.84
C SER A 281 -2.14 8.97 -1.53
N GLY A 282 -2.95 8.01 -1.07
CA GLY A 282 -4.15 7.54 -1.77
C GLY A 282 -3.85 6.51 -2.87
N SER A 283 -2.61 6.02 -2.96
CA SER A 283 -2.20 4.92 -3.85
C SER A 283 -2.40 3.56 -3.15
N LEU A 284 -2.34 2.45 -3.90
CA LEU A 284 -2.19 1.11 -3.33
C LEU A 284 -0.78 0.57 -3.60
N LEU A 285 -0.27 -0.26 -2.70
CA LEU A 285 0.85 -1.15 -2.95
C LEU A 285 0.30 -2.55 -3.17
N PHE A 286 0.52 -3.11 -4.35
CA PHE A 286 0.17 -4.48 -4.71
C PHE A 286 1.40 -5.37 -4.45
N GLY A 287 1.27 -6.39 -3.60
CA GLY A 287 2.37 -7.24 -3.17
C GLY A 287 2.02 -8.72 -3.25
N PRO A 288 2.19 -9.37 -4.41
CA PRO A 288 2.00 -10.80 -4.58
C PRO A 288 3.18 -11.57 -3.98
N ASP A 289 2.92 -12.73 -3.40
CA ASP A 289 3.87 -13.70 -2.87
C ASP A 289 3.47 -15.07 -3.42
N ASP A 290 4.09 -15.45 -4.54
CA ASP A 290 3.70 -16.60 -5.35
C ASP A 290 4.15 -17.91 -4.71
N ASN A 291 5.23 -17.86 -3.93
CA ASN A 291 5.84 -19.02 -3.30
C ASN A 291 5.39 -19.23 -1.83
N ASN A 292 4.68 -18.25 -1.27
CA ASN A 292 4.18 -18.17 0.10
C ASN A 292 5.27 -18.31 1.17
N ASP A 293 6.44 -17.73 0.92
CA ASP A 293 7.55 -17.63 1.89
C ASP A 293 7.44 -16.39 2.79
N GLY A 294 6.40 -15.56 2.56
CA GLY A 294 6.15 -14.33 3.28
C GLY A 294 6.81 -13.10 2.64
N ILE A 295 7.52 -13.26 1.52
CA ILE A 295 8.20 -12.21 0.75
C ILE A 295 7.45 -11.97 -0.56
N SER A 296 7.33 -10.70 -0.95
CA SER A 296 6.62 -10.39 -2.19
C SER A 296 7.57 -10.54 -3.37
N ASP A 297 7.17 -11.34 -4.35
CA ASP A 297 7.94 -11.65 -5.55
C ASP A 297 7.93 -10.52 -6.59
N GLY A 298 7.11 -9.49 -6.40
CA GLY A 298 6.94 -8.45 -7.41
C GLY A 298 6.08 -7.27 -6.96
N ALA A 299 6.39 -6.63 -5.83
CA ALA A 299 5.58 -5.53 -5.35
C ALA A 299 5.64 -4.27 -6.25
N PHE A 300 4.49 -3.66 -6.54
CA PHE A 300 4.40 -2.43 -7.32
C PHE A 300 3.28 -1.50 -6.85
N GLY A 301 3.38 -0.22 -7.20
CA GLY A 301 2.41 0.80 -6.84
C GLY A 301 1.27 0.92 -7.87
N LEU A 302 0.06 1.13 -7.36
CA LEU A 302 -1.14 1.43 -8.11
C LEU A 302 -1.64 2.83 -7.78
N THR A 303 -2.11 3.56 -8.78
CA THR A 303 -2.76 4.86 -8.64
C THR A 303 -4.22 4.75 -9.05
N GLN A 304 -5.10 5.40 -8.31
CA GLN A 304 -6.50 5.49 -8.66
C GLN A 304 -6.66 6.30 -9.94
N ILE A 305 -7.56 5.87 -10.82
CA ILE A 305 -7.90 6.63 -12.04
C ILE A 305 -8.71 7.88 -11.69
N ASP A 306 -8.68 8.87 -12.57
CA ASP A 306 -9.53 10.05 -12.42
C ASP A 306 -11.02 9.69 -12.55
N SER A 307 -11.85 10.27 -11.69
CA SER A 307 -13.30 10.10 -11.71
C SER A 307 -13.99 11.46 -11.71
N GLY A 308 -14.57 11.83 -12.84
CA GLY A 308 -15.22 13.12 -13.02
C GLY A 308 -15.59 13.41 -14.47
N GLY A 309 -16.77 13.98 -14.69
CA GLY A 309 -17.30 14.13 -16.05
C GLY A 309 -17.47 12.75 -16.69
N LEU A 310 -16.90 12.54 -17.87
CA LEU A 310 -16.92 11.23 -18.53
C LEU A 310 -15.95 10.22 -17.89
N LEU A 311 -14.83 10.70 -17.35
CA LEU A 311 -13.76 9.86 -16.79
C LEU A 311 -14.25 9.06 -15.59
N GLY A 312 -13.68 7.87 -15.42
CA GLY A 312 -13.96 6.94 -14.34
C GLY A 312 -14.66 5.67 -14.81
N THR A 313 -15.04 4.84 -13.84
CA THR A 313 -15.68 3.54 -14.05
C THR A 313 -17.18 3.64 -13.88
N TRP A 314 -17.89 2.96 -14.77
CA TRP A 314 -19.33 2.97 -14.92
C TRP A 314 -19.81 1.53 -15.03
N THR A 315 -20.81 1.14 -14.24
CA THR A 315 -21.40 -0.20 -14.28
C THR A 315 -22.88 -0.14 -14.61
N SER A 316 -23.38 -1.13 -15.35
CA SER A 316 -24.81 -1.21 -15.67
C SER A 316 -25.42 -2.47 -15.06
N THR A 317 -26.63 -2.30 -14.55
CA THR A 317 -27.53 -3.39 -14.17
C THR A 317 -28.83 -3.33 -14.97
N THR A 318 -28.85 -2.62 -16.10
CA THR A 318 -30.06 -2.45 -16.94
C THR A 318 -30.13 -3.45 -18.10
N THR A 319 -29.14 -4.32 -18.22
CA THR A 319 -29.06 -5.41 -19.20
C THR A 319 -29.15 -6.78 -18.50
N ASP A 320 -29.19 -7.86 -19.28
CA ASP A 320 -29.19 -9.23 -18.75
C ASP A 320 -27.78 -9.75 -18.40
N ALA A 321 -26.73 -8.97 -18.67
CA ALA A 321 -25.35 -9.32 -18.34
C ALA A 321 -25.13 -9.31 -16.81
N GLU A 322 -24.36 -10.28 -16.30
CA GLU A 322 -23.98 -10.30 -14.88
C GLU A 322 -22.90 -9.26 -14.54
N LEU A 323 -22.07 -8.90 -15.51
CA LEU A 323 -21.16 -7.76 -15.44
C LEU A 323 -21.26 -6.98 -16.75
N LEU A 324 -21.48 -5.66 -16.67
CA LEU A 324 -21.31 -4.75 -17.78
C LEU A 324 -20.68 -3.47 -17.26
N MET A 325 -19.44 -3.20 -17.69
CA MET A 325 -18.68 -2.05 -17.23
C MET A 325 -17.97 -1.30 -18.36
N LEU A 326 -17.91 0.02 -18.21
CA LEU A 326 -17.14 0.93 -19.03
C LEU A 326 -16.23 1.76 -18.14
N THR A 327 -14.95 1.84 -18.49
CA THR A 327 -13.98 2.70 -17.81
C THR A 327 -13.41 3.68 -18.82
N PHE A 328 -13.55 4.97 -18.56
CA PHE A 328 -13.00 6.03 -19.40
C PHE A 328 -11.76 6.64 -18.75
N PHE A 329 -10.66 6.62 -19.48
CA PHE A 329 -9.42 7.34 -19.22
C PHE A 329 -9.36 8.57 -20.14
N ASP A 330 -8.25 9.33 -20.13
CA ASP A 330 -8.13 10.55 -20.95
C ASP A 330 -8.42 10.30 -22.44
N ASP A 331 -7.72 9.35 -23.05
CA ASP A 331 -7.83 9.05 -24.49
C ASP A 331 -8.23 7.59 -24.78
N THR A 332 -8.34 6.76 -23.74
CA THR A 332 -8.56 5.32 -23.81
C THR A 332 -9.83 4.94 -23.07
N TYR A 333 -10.53 3.90 -23.52
CA TYR A 333 -11.60 3.25 -22.78
C TYR A 333 -11.31 1.76 -22.60
N PHE A 334 -11.89 1.20 -21.55
CA PHE A 334 -11.99 -0.24 -21.32
C PHE A 334 -13.46 -0.62 -21.19
N HIS A 335 -13.84 -1.70 -21.86
CA HIS A 335 -15.12 -2.36 -21.75
C HIS A 335 -14.89 -3.77 -21.21
N GLY A 336 -15.66 -4.14 -20.19
CA GLY A 336 -15.68 -5.49 -19.64
C GLY A 336 -17.11 -5.99 -19.53
N GLU A 337 -17.37 -7.20 -20.03
CA GLU A 337 -18.70 -7.80 -20.01
C GLU A 337 -18.62 -9.28 -19.66
N VAL A 338 -19.57 -9.73 -18.84
CA VAL A 338 -19.81 -11.14 -18.55
C VAL A 338 -21.31 -11.39 -18.63
N ASP A 339 -21.72 -12.19 -19.62
CA ASP A 339 -23.05 -12.76 -19.77
C ASP A 339 -22.91 -14.29 -19.87
N ARG A 340 -23.31 -14.98 -18.81
CA ARG A 340 -23.23 -16.44 -18.70
C ARG A 340 -24.30 -17.16 -19.51
N ASN A 341 -25.32 -16.47 -20.00
CA ASN A 341 -26.31 -17.05 -20.90
C ASN A 341 -25.75 -17.19 -22.32
N ASP A 342 -24.82 -16.30 -22.71
CA ASP A 342 -24.13 -16.34 -24.00
C ASP A 342 -22.62 -16.03 -23.92
N PRO A 343 -21.83 -16.86 -23.19
CA PRO A 343 -20.45 -16.52 -22.84
C PRO A 343 -19.50 -16.48 -24.03
N ALA A 344 -19.80 -17.22 -25.10
CA ALA A 344 -18.97 -17.24 -26.30
C ALA A 344 -19.13 -15.99 -27.18
N LEU A 345 -20.26 -15.28 -27.05
CA LEU A 345 -20.56 -14.11 -27.86
C LEU A 345 -20.45 -12.81 -27.05
N MET A 346 -20.74 -12.83 -25.76
CA MET A 346 -20.92 -11.59 -24.99
C MET A 346 -19.90 -11.42 -23.87
N SER A 347 -19.26 -12.50 -23.38
CA SER A 347 -18.29 -12.37 -22.29
C SER A 347 -16.88 -12.11 -22.81
N GLY A 348 -16.28 -10.99 -22.42
CA GLY A 348 -14.99 -10.56 -22.94
C GLY A 348 -14.60 -9.17 -22.47
N MET A 349 -13.52 -8.66 -23.07
CA MET A 349 -13.05 -7.30 -22.87
C MET A 349 -12.65 -6.66 -24.19
N GLU A 350 -12.86 -5.36 -24.27
CA GLU A 350 -12.42 -4.52 -25.37
C GLU A 350 -11.69 -3.30 -24.80
N ILE A 351 -10.57 -2.94 -25.42
CA ILE A 351 -9.86 -1.70 -25.15
C ILE A 351 -9.74 -0.93 -26.46
N GLY A 352 -9.89 0.37 -26.37
CA GLY A 352 -9.77 1.24 -27.53
C GLY A 352 -9.51 2.68 -27.15
N THR A 353 -9.37 3.52 -28.18
CA THR A 353 -9.36 4.97 -28.00
C THR A 353 -10.71 5.56 -28.37
N TYR A 354 -11.01 6.74 -27.83
CA TYR A 354 -12.27 7.41 -28.12
C TYR A 354 -12.10 8.92 -28.33
N SER A 355 -13.08 9.52 -28.97
CA SER A 355 -13.29 10.97 -28.98
C SER A 355 -14.76 11.26 -28.68
N HIS A 356 -15.02 12.31 -27.90
CA HIS A 356 -16.36 12.66 -27.43
C HIS A 356 -16.66 14.13 -27.70
N ASP A 357 -17.79 14.41 -28.35
CA ASP A 357 -18.34 15.76 -28.48
C ASP A 357 -19.30 16.04 -27.32
N GLY A 358 -18.83 16.78 -26.32
CA GLY A 358 -19.63 17.13 -25.14
C GLY A 358 -20.91 17.94 -25.42
N SER A 359 -21.09 18.48 -26.64
CA SER A 359 -22.30 19.22 -27.01
C SER A 359 -23.39 18.34 -27.63
N THR A 360 -22.98 17.32 -28.40
CA THR A 360 -23.91 16.42 -29.11
C THR A 360 -24.00 15.05 -28.44
N GLY A 361 -23.04 14.70 -27.59
CA GLY A 361 -22.86 13.36 -27.03
C GLY A 361 -22.18 12.39 -28.00
N LEU A 362 -21.97 12.75 -29.26
CA LEU A 362 -21.42 11.84 -30.26
C LEU A 362 -20.04 11.34 -29.83
N MET A 363 -19.89 10.03 -29.80
CA MET A 363 -18.66 9.34 -29.47
C MET A 363 -18.20 8.52 -30.68
N ALA A 364 -16.94 8.68 -31.04
CA ALA A 364 -16.28 7.82 -32.02
C ALA A 364 -15.22 7.00 -31.32
N VAL A 365 -15.18 5.70 -31.59
CA VAL A 365 -14.25 4.74 -31.01
C VAL A 365 -13.32 4.15 -32.06
N SER A 366 -12.16 3.69 -31.60
CA SER A 366 -11.34 2.75 -32.36
C SER A 366 -10.82 1.67 -31.42
N GLN A 367 -10.86 0.43 -31.89
CA GLN A 367 -10.44 -0.73 -31.12
C GLN A 367 -8.92 -0.90 -31.22
N THR A 368 -8.27 -1.13 -30.07
CA THR A 368 -6.85 -1.53 -29.99
C THR A 368 -6.70 -2.98 -29.57
N PHE A 369 -7.62 -3.50 -28.75
CA PHE A 369 -7.64 -4.90 -28.32
C PHE A 369 -9.08 -5.38 -28.12
N ASP A 370 -9.37 -6.60 -28.53
CA ASP A 370 -10.65 -7.28 -28.33
C ASP A 370 -10.40 -8.79 -28.33
N ASN A 371 -10.74 -9.45 -27.23
CA ASN A 371 -10.38 -10.84 -27.03
C ASN A 371 -11.44 -11.85 -27.47
N ASN A 372 -12.67 -11.42 -27.75
CA ASN A 372 -13.74 -12.32 -28.20
C ASN A 372 -14.33 -11.90 -29.55
N GLY A 373 -13.98 -10.72 -30.06
CA GLY A 373 -14.39 -10.19 -31.36
C GLY A 373 -15.85 -9.75 -31.43
N ASN A 374 -16.52 -9.59 -30.28
CA ASN A 374 -17.97 -9.33 -30.23
C ASN A 374 -18.39 -8.41 -29.06
N ALA A 375 -17.75 -8.49 -27.89
CA ALA A 375 -18.11 -7.68 -26.74
C ALA A 375 -17.63 -6.23 -26.90
N GLY A 376 -18.45 -5.27 -26.46
CA GLY A 376 -18.10 -3.86 -26.46
C GLY A 376 -18.56 -3.14 -27.72
N PHE A 377 -17.67 -2.35 -28.34
CA PHE A 377 -18.01 -1.46 -29.43
C PHE A 377 -17.52 -1.94 -30.80
N THR A 378 -17.26 -3.24 -30.97
CA THR A 378 -16.74 -3.84 -32.21
C THR A 378 -17.53 -3.42 -33.46
N ASP A 379 -18.86 -3.35 -33.36
CA ASP A 379 -19.75 -2.96 -34.47
C ASP A 379 -19.79 -1.44 -34.75
N PHE A 380 -19.21 -0.62 -33.86
CA PHE A 380 -19.17 0.85 -33.95
C PHE A 380 -17.83 1.40 -34.45
N VAL A 381 -16.94 0.52 -34.94
CA VAL A 381 -15.61 0.89 -35.43
C VAL A 381 -15.56 0.92 -36.96
N GLY A 382 -14.96 1.98 -37.52
CA GLY A 382 -14.60 2.05 -38.93
C GLY A 382 -15.53 2.88 -39.83
N ALA A 383 -15.26 2.86 -41.13
CA ALA A 383 -15.95 3.73 -42.09
C ALA A 383 -17.39 3.27 -42.32
N GLY A 384 -18.35 4.13 -41.98
CA GLY A 384 -19.78 3.83 -42.09
C GLY A 384 -20.34 3.06 -40.89
N ALA A 385 -19.58 2.99 -39.79
CA ALA A 385 -20.08 2.46 -38.53
C ALA A 385 -21.30 3.27 -38.03
N PRO A 386 -22.21 2.63 -37.28
CA PRO A 386 -23.35 3.29 -36.68
C PRO A 386 -22.93 4.32 -35.61
N ASN A 387 -23.85 5.18 -35.16
CA ASN A 387 -23.51 6.24 -34.22
C ASN A 387 -23.70 5.81 -32.77
N LEU A 388 -22.73 6.17 -31.94
CA LEU A 388 -22.75 5.98 -30.50
C LEU A 388 -22.79 7.35 -29.82
N PHE A 389 -23.68 7.53 -28.85
CA PHE A 389 -23.77 8.78 -28.09
C PHE A 389 -23.68 8.50 -26.59
N VAL A 390 -22.88 9.30 -25.90
CA VAL A 390 -22.68 9.22 -24.45
C VAL A 390 -23.05 10.56 -23.82
N HIS A 391 -23.91 10.51 -22.82
CA HIS A 391 -24.26 11.67 -22.01
C HIS A 391 -24.08 11.37 -20.53
N VAL A 392 -23.43 12.29 -19.81
CA VAL A 392 -23.24 12.17 -18.36
C VAL A 392 -24.04 13.25 -17.64
N SER A 393 -24.80 12.83 -16.64
CA SER A 393 -25.54 13.70 -15.73
C SER A 393 -25.32 13.25 -14.29
N GLY A 394 -24.32 13.84 -13.61
CA GLY A 394 -23.92 13.41 -12.28
C GLY A 394 -23.25 12.04 -12.32
N ASP A 395 -23.83 11.09 -11.61
CA ASP A 395 -23.35 9.70 -11.52
C ASP A 395 -24.15 8.74 -12.42
N THR A 396 -24.81 9.29 -13.43
CA THR A 396 -25.49 8.50 -14.48
C THR A 396 -24.86 8.79 -15.83
N LEU A 397 -24.43 7.74 -16.51
CA LEU A 397 -24.03 7.75 -17.91
C LEU A 397 -25.12 7.07 -18.73
N THR A 398 -25.62 7.77 -19.74
CA THR A 398 -26.58 7.24 -20.71
C THR A 398 -25.85 7.00 -22.03
N LEU A 399 -25.79 5.74 -22.42
CA LEU A 399 -25.25 5.28 -23.69
C LEU A 399 -26.42 5.00 -24.63
N THR A 400 -26.46 5.68 -25.78
CA THR A 400 -27.50 5.44 -26.80
C THR A 400 -26.87 5.09 -28.13
N MET A 401 -27.46 4.13 -28.82
CA MET A 401 -26.94 3.58 -30.07
C MET A 401 -28.00 3.69 -31.18
N ASP A 402 -27.58 4.16 -32.34
CA ASP A 402 -28.31 4.15 -33.61
C ASP A 402 -27.64 3.07 -34.45
N ASN A 403 -28.10 1.81 -34.31
CA ASN A 403 -27.46 0.60 -34.81
C ASN A 403 -27.62 0.45 -36.33
N ASP A 404 -28.68 1.02 -36.91
CA ASP A 404 -28.95 0.95 -38.35
C ASP A 404 -28.61 2.23 -39.13
N GLY A 405 -28.22 3.30 -38.42
CA GLY A 405 -27.80 4.57 -38.99
C GLY A 405 -28.95 5.41 -39.56
N ASP A 406 -30.20 5.13 -39.16
CA ASP A 406 -31.39 5.84 -39.63
C ASP A 406 -31.68 7.14 -38.85
N SER A 407 -30.81 7.48 -37.89
CA SER A 407 -30.92 8.63 -36.97
C SER A 407 -32.00 8.49 -35.89
N LEU A 408 -32.50 7.28 -35.66
CA LEU A 408 -33.30 6.92 -34.49
C LEU A 408 -32.43 6.12 -33.52
N ILE A 409 -32.75 6.24 -32.23
CA ILE A 409 -32.07 5.47 -31.20
C ILE A 409 -32.74 4.09 -31.12
N ASP A 410 -31.97 3.05 -31.37
CA ASP A 410 -32.39 1.65 -31.26
C ASP A 410 -32.26 1.14 -29.83
N GLU A 411 -31.18 1.54 -29.15
CA GLU A 411 -30.81 1.01 -27.85
C GLU A 411 -30.37 2.11 -26.89
N THR A 412 -30.69 1.91 -25.61
CA THR A 412 -30.29 2.81 -24.52
C THR A 412 -29.90 1.98 -23.31
N ILE A 413 -28.68 2.18 -22.83
CA ILE A 413 -28.14 1.53 -21.64
C ILE A 413 -27.79 2.63 -20.64
N GLU A 414 -28.24 2.47 -19.39
CA GLU A 414 -27.87 3.37 -18.31
C GLU A 414 -26.82 2.71 -17.44
N PHE A 415 -25.76 3.48 -17.14
CA PHE A 415 -24.70 3.09 -16.23
C PHE A 415 -24.69 4.02 -15.03
N THR A 416 -24.27 3.48 -13.89
CA THR A 416 -24.02 4.22 -12.66
C THR A 416 -22.52 4.32 -12.43
N ARG A 417 -22.05 5.49 -12.00
CA ARG A 417 -20.65 5.66 -11.62
C ARG A 417 -20.33 4.79 -10.40
N GLN A 418 -19.18 4.14 -10.43
CA GLN A 418 -18.62 3.43 -9.27
C GLN A 418 -18.32 4.37 -8.10
#